data_AF-A0A7R9WA97-F1
#
_entry.id   AF-A0A7R9WA97-F1
#
_cell.length_a   1.000
_cell.length_b   1.000
_cell.length_c   1.000
_cell.angle_alpha   90.00
_cell.angle_beta   90.00
_cell.angle_gamma   90.00
#
_symmetry.space_group_name_H-M   'P 1'
#
loop_
_entity.id
_entity.type
_entity.pdbx_description
1 polymer ?
#
loop_
_entity_poly.entity_id
_entity_poly.type
_entity_poly.pdbx_seq_one_letter_code
_entity_poly.pdbx_strand_id
1 'polypeptide(L)'
;EMAKGHANLWGDGDYPWTNDAEDGWRGTSPVGTYPPNSHGFYDLTGNVWEWCRGGKHKSRIVRGGSYVDSLDGSFNRAATLGARATMHGTTSSGNVGFRCAKPPKRRTEYHWTYHDEEKHGPSLGVEDEFGRRHMVPQRGWEDRFSVEDDDELDELDDLDDDDAVTTEQSSSSP
;
A
#
# COMPACT_ATOMS: atom_id res chain seq x y z
N GLU A 1 -5.17 -10.43 10.43
CA GLU A 1 -4.86 -11.72 9.77
C GLU A 1 -4.12 -11.58 8.45
N MET A 2 -4.68 -10.93 7.41
CA MET A 2 -4.01 -10.83 6.09
C MET A 2 -2.59 -10.23 6.13
N ALA A 3 -2.32 -9.22 6.95
CA ALA A 3 -0.98 -8.62 7.00
C ALA A 3 0.14 -9.59 7.39
N LYS A 4 -0.14 -10.58 8.27
CA LYS A 4 0.85 -11.58 8.73
C LYS A 4 1.39 -12.43 7.58
N GLY A 5 0.60 -12.63 6.52
CA GLY A 5 1.02 -13.39 5.33
C GLY A 5 1.73 -12.55 4.26
N HIS A 6 1.81 -11.23 4.43
CA HIS A 6 2.22 -10.31 3.36
C HIS A 6 3.30 -9.30 3.75
N ALA A 7 3.57 -9.09 5.05
CA ALA A 7 4.59 -8.16 5.52
C ALA A 7 5.09 -8.54 6.91
N ASN A 8 6.36 -8.22 7.18
CA ASN A 8 6.92 -8.28 8.53
C ASN A 8 6.58 -7.01 9.30
N LEU A 9 5.74 -7.14 10.33
CA LEU A 9 5.23 -6.06 11.18
C LEU A 9 5.23 -6.52 12.65
N TRP A 10 5.00 -5.62 13.59
CA TRP A 10 5.06 -5.98 15.01
C TRP A 10 4.03 -7.05 15.43
N GLY A 11 2.90 -7.13 14.73
CA GLY A 11 1.80 -8.04 15.06
C GLY A 11 0.87 -7.49 16.15
N ASP A 12 0.09 -8.38 16.77
CA ASP A 12 -0.96 -8.03 17.74
C ASP A 12 -0.43 -7.90 19.19
N GLY A 13 0.89 -8.03 19.40
CA GLY A 13 1.53 -7.93 20.72
C GLY A 13 1.54 -6.51 21.30
N ASP A 14 1.58 -6.39 22.63
CA ASP A 14 1.63 -5.10 23.34
C ASP A 14 2.96 -4.39 23.10
N TYR A 15 2.98 -3.43 22.17
CA TYR A 15 4.15 -2.63 21.84
C TYR A 15 4.51 -1.65 23.00
N PRO A 16 5.79 -1.50 23.40
CA PRO A 16 7.01 -2.15 22.89
C PRO A 16 7.45 -3.38 23.70
N TRP A 17 6.60 -3.92 24.57
CA TRP A 17 6.98 -4.89 25.58
C TRP A 17 6.97 -6.34 25.08
N THR A 18 5.99 -6.67 24.24
CA THR A 18 5.75 -8.03 23.78
C THR A 18 5.57 -8.05 22.27
N ASN A 19 6.39 -8.88 21.62
CA ASN A 19 6.25 -9.27 20.22
C ASN A 19 6.30 -10.80 20.20
N ASP A 20 5.16 -11.41 19.88
CA ASP A 20 5.00 -12.86 19.89
C ASP A 20 5.53 -13.54 18.63
N ALA A 21 6.11 -12.77 17.69
CA ALA A 21 6.62 -13.22 16.40
C ALA A 21 5.56 -14.02 15.63
N GLU A 22 4.34 -13.49 15.56
CA GLU A 22 3.21 -14.15 14.91
C GLU A 22 3.43 -14.34 13.40
N ASP A 23 4.27 -13.49 12.81
CA ASP A 23 4.75 -13.55 11.44
C ASP A 23 6.09 -14.33 11.30
N GLY A 24 6.61 -14.86 12.41
CA GLY A 24 7.88 -15.57 12.53
C GLY A 24 9.07 -14.70 12.92
N TRP A 25 8.92 -13.38 13.08
CA TRP A 25 10.05 -12.46 13.28
C TRP A 25 9.81 -11.45 14.41
N ARG A 26 10.79 -11.31 15.31
CA ARG A 26 10.82 -10.21 16.32
C ARG A 26 11.60 -8.98 15.85
N GLY A 27 12.16 -9.07 14.64
CA GLY A 27 13.10 -8.13 14.07
C GLY A 27 12.99 -8.18 12.56
N THR A 28 14.09 -7.99 11.84
CA THR A 28 14.06 -8.13 10.38
C THR A 28 13.82 -9.58 9.96
N SER A 29 13.18 -9.75 8.80
CA SER A 29 13.06 -11.03 8.10
C SER A 29 14.04 -11.05 6.92
N PRO A 30 14.47 -12.24 6.45
CA PRO A 30 15.16 -12.36 5.18
C PRO A 30 14.36 -11.69 4.06
N VAL A 31 15.06 -11.05 3.13
CA VAL A 31 14.41 -10.42 1.97
C VAL A 31 13.75 -11.49 1.11
N GLY A 32 12.51 -11.25 0.69
CA GLY A 32 11.72 -12.19 -0.11
C GLY A 32 11.01 -13.27 0.70
N THR A 33 10.89 -13.09 2.02
CA THR A 33 10.13 -14.04 2.88
C THR A 33 8.65 -14.07 2.52
N TYR A 34 8.07 -12.91 2.23
CA TYR A 34 6.65 -12.77 1.90
C TYR A 34 6.43 -12.77 0.39
N PRO A 35 5.21 -13.09 -0.10
CA PRO A 35 4.91 -13.09 -1.53
C PRO A 35 5.19 -11.72 -2.19
N PRO A 36 5.68 -11.71 -3.45
CA PRO A 36 5.89 -10.46 -4.17
C PRO A 36 4.56 -9.84 -4.60
N ASN A 37 4.58 -8.53 -4.87
CA ASN A 37 3.47 -7.89 -5.56
C ASN A 37 3.42 -8.31 -7.06
N SER A 38 2.39 -7.85 -7.79
CA SER A 38 2.22 -8.15 -9.22
C SER A 38 3.37 -7.70 -10.13
N HIS A 39 4.27 -6.85 -9.64
CA HIS A 39 5.45 -6.37 -10.35
C HIS A 39 6.74 -7.13 -9.95
N GLY A 40 6.64 -8.16 -9.10
CA GLY A 40 7.78 -8.94 -8.63
C GLY A 40 8.59 -8.28 -7.51
N PHE A 41 8.08 -7.21 -6.87
CA PHE A 41 8.76 -6.58 -5.74
C PHE A 41 8.36 -7.22 -4.42
N TYR A 42 9.38 -7.50 -3.61
CA TYR A 42 9.26 -8.04 -2.25
C TYR A 42 9.44 -6.93 -1.22
N ASP A 43 8.85 -7.14 -0.03
CA ASP A 43 9.08 -6.36 1.19
C ASP A 43 8.99 -4.84 1.00
N LEU A 44 8.06 -4.35 0.18
CA LEU A 44 7.83 -2.90 0.02
C LEU A 44 7.11 -2.30 1.23
N THR A 45 6.40 -3.14 1.99
CA THR A 45 5.70 -2.79 3.22
C THR A 45 6.27 -3.62 4.36
N GLY A 46 6.60 -2.99 5.48
CA GLY A 46 7.19 -3.65 6.63
C GLY A 46 8.66 -4.04 6.43
N ASN A 47 9.15 -4.95 7.27
CA ASN A 47 10.55 -5.32 7.41
C ASN A 47 11.44 -4.11 7.79
N VAL A 48 11.84 -3.26 6.85
CA VAL A 48 12.59 -2.04 7.13
C VAL A 48 12.05 -0.85 6.35
N TRP A 49 12.12 0.32 6.97
CA TRP A 49 11.93 1.58 6.26
C TRP A 49 13.02 1.71 5.21
N GLU A 50 12.70 2.23 4.02
CA GLU A 50 13.67 2.34 2.95
C GLU A 50 13.96 3.78 2.55
N TRP A 51 15.25 4.14 2.55
CA TRP A 51 15.71 5.44 2.05
C TRP A 51 15.32 5.65 0.59
N CYS A 52 14.71 6.80 0.34
CA CYS A 52 14.39 7.29 -0.99
C CYS A 52 15.22 8.52 -1.32
N ARG A 53 15.62 8.64 -2.59
CA ARG A 53 16.20 9.88 -3.11
C ARG A 53 15.14 10.99 -3.09
N GLY A 54 15.52 12.18 -2.62
CA GLY A 54 14.63 13.33 -2.47
C GLY A 54 14.48 13.77 -1.02
N GLY A 55 13.77 14.88 -0.80
CA GLY A 55 13.61 15.52 0.52
C GLY A 55 14.15 16.95 0.55
N LYS A 56 13.95 17.62 1.69
CA LYS A 56 14.45 19.00 1.95
C LYS A 56 15.91 18.98 2.40
N HIS A 57 16.50 20.16 2.60
CA HIS A 57 17.90 20.31 3.05
C HIS A 57 18.24 19.38 4.22
N LYS A 58 19.34 18.62 4.08
CA LYS A 58 19.84 17.59 5.02
C LYS A 58 18.90 16.45 5.38
N SER A 59 17.67 16.43 4.89
CA SER A 59 16.70 15.38 5.17
C SER A 59 16.43 14.51 3.95
N ARG A 60 16.07 13.27 4.19
CA ARG A 60 15.68 12.30 3.16
C ARG A 60 14.36 11.66 3.52
N ILE A 61 13.64 11.20 2.50
CA ILE A 61 12.37 10.51 2.66
C ILE A 61 12.68 9.03 2.94
N VAL A 62 11.94 8.43 3.86
CA VAL A 62 11.86 6.97 4.01
C VAL A 62 10.43 6.50 3.72
N ARG A 63 10.28 5.30 3.17
CA ARG A 63 9.00 4.69 2.76
C ARG A 63 8.87 3.26 3.29
N GLY A 64 7.64 2.76 3.37
CA GLY A 64 7.35 1.32 3.55
C GLY A 64 6.96 0.86 4.96
N GLY A 65 7.33 1.56 6.03
CA GLY A 65 7.18 0.97 7.38
C GLY A 65 8.28 -0.03 7.69
N SER A 66 8.26 -0.61 8.88
CA SER A 66 9.25 -1.57 9.36
C SER A 66 8.64 -2.57 10.33
N TYR A 67 9.42 -3.56 10.78
CA TYR A 67 8.99 -4.58 11.75
C TYR A 67 8.54 -4.02 13.12
N VAL A 68 8.78 -2.74 13.41
CA VAL A 68 8.27 -2.07 14.63
C VAL A 68 6.97 -1.30 14.40
N ASP A 69 6.48 -1.22 13.18
CA ASP A 69 5.29 -0.45 12.82
C ASP A 69 4.03 -1.34 12.86
N SER A 70 2.88 -0.71 13.08
CA SER A 70 1.58 -1.39 13.03
C SER A 70 0.92 -1.18 11.67
N LEU A 71 0.01 -2.09 11.28
CA LEU A 71 -0.70 -1.97 10.00
C LEU A 71 -1.60 -0.72 9.95
N ASP A 72 -2.30 -0.47 11.05
CA ASP A 72 -3.35 0.55 11.20
C ASP A 72 -2.84 1.88 11.77
N GLY A 73 -1.60 1.92 12.26
CA GLY A 73 -1.02 3.07 12.96
C GLY A 73 -1.45 3.22 14.42
N SER A 74 -2.03 2.19 15.04
CA SER A 74 -2.25 2.12 16.49
C SER A 74 -0.99 2.39 17.31
N PHE A 75 0.19 2.03 16.77
CA PHE A 75 1.49 2.43 17.30
C PHE A 75 2.49 2.73 16.17
N ASN A 76 3.50 3.55 16.50
CA ASN A 76 4.49 4.06 15.55
C ASN A 76 3.86 4.65 14.27
N ARG A 77 3.98 3.98 13.11
CA ARG A 77 3.39 4.42 11.84
C ARG A 77 2.49 3.35 11.26
N ALA A 78 1.41 3.77 10.59
CA ALA A 78 0.62 2.87 9.76
C ALA A 78 1.45 2.40 8.54
N ALA A 79 1.77 1.10 8.49
CA ALA A 79 2.51 0.46 7.42
C ALA A 79 1.64 0.25 6.17
N THR A 80 1.20 1.35 5.57
CA THR A 80 0.44 1.37 4.31
C THR A 80 1.38 1.62 3.13
N LEU A 81 0.90 1.38 1.90
CA LEU A 81 1.63 1.76 0.67
C LEU A 81 1.96 3.26 0.62
N GLY A 82 1.14 4.08 1.30
CA GLY A 82 1.29 5.52 1.45
C GLY A 82 2.29 5.95 2.53
N ALA A 83 2.82 5.04 3.35
CA ALA A 83 3.65 5.35 4.50
C ALA A 83 4.91 6.13 4.10
N ARG A 84 5.10 7.31 4.71
CA ARG A 84 6.32 8.13 4.58
C ARG A 84 6.73 8.72 5.91
N ALA A 85 8.03 8.77 6.12
CA ALA A 85 8.62 9.66 7.11
C ALA A 85 9.78 10.44 6.50
N THR A 86 10.30 11.40 7.26
CA THR A 86 11.48 12.19 6.89
C THR A 86 12.49 12.06 8.01
N MET A 87 13.73 11.78 7.65
CA MET A 87 14.82 11.60 8.60
C MET A 87 16.03 12.41 8.14
N HIS A 88 16.94 12.74 9.06
CA HIS A 88 18.19 13.39 8.70
C HIS A 88 19.04 12.41 7.87
N GLY A 89 19.73 12.91 6.83
CA GLY A 89 20.42 12.07 5.85
C GLY A 89 21.65 11.33 6.39
N THR A 90 22.03 11.57 7.64
CA THR A 90 23.09 10.83 8.35
C THR A 90 22.54 9.94 9.46
N THR A 91 21.22 9.89 9.65
CA THR A 91 20.62 9.02 10.65
C THR A 91 20.82 7.56 10.24
N SER A 92 21.16 6.72 11.20
CA SER A 92 21.16 5.26 11.05
C SER A 92 20.32 4.67 12.18
N SER A 93 19.54 3.64 11.86
CA SER A 93 18.70 2.91 12.80
C SER A 93 18.61 1.45 12.33
N GLY A 94 18.36 0.53 13.26
CA GLY A 94 18.25 -0.91 12.97
C GLY A 94 17.05 -1.28 12.10
N ASN A 95 16.06 -0.38 11.98
CA ASN A 95 14.84 -0.59 11.20
C ASN A 95 14.79 0.24 9.90
N VAL A 96 15.92 0.76 9.43
CA VAL A 96 16.02 1.54 8.18
C VAL A 96 17.09 0.96 7.26
N GLY A 97 16.69 0.51 6.08
CA GLY A 97 17.53 0.04 4.99
C GLY A 97 17.34 0.85 3.71
N PHE A 98 17.63 0.23 2.56
CA PHE A 98 17.40 0.80 1.24
C PHE A 98 17.39 -0.29 0.16
N ARG A 99 16.76 0.02 -0.98
CA ARG A 99 16.95 -0.72 -2.23
C ARG A 99 17.44 0.20 -3.33
N CYS A 100 18.10 -0.37 -4.33
CA CYS A 100 18.64 0.39 -5.45
C CYS A 100 17.66 0.40 -6.63
N ALA A 101 17.59 1.52 -7.32
CA ALA A 101 16.94 1.64 -8.62
C ALA A 101 17.98 2.07 -9.65
N LYS A 102 17.88 1.52 -10.87
CA LYS A 102 18.75 1.88 -11.99
C LYS A 102 17.88 2.35 -13.16
N PRO A 103 18.13 3.53 -13.73
CA PRO A 103 17.42 3.97 -14.93
C PRO A 103 17.77 3.04 -16.12
N PRO A 104 16.86 2.86 -17.08
CA PRO A 104 17.16 2.15 -18.32
C PRO A 104 18.28 2.87 -19.09
N LYS A 105 19.11 2.12 -19.82
CA LYS A 105 20.26 2.66 -20.58
C LYS A 105 19.85 3.65 -21.67
N ARG A 106 18.65 3.48 -22.23
CA ARG A 106 18.01 4.42 -23.17
C ARG A 106 16.75 4.97 -22.51
N ARG A 107 16.38 6.20 -22.85
CA ARG A 107 15.12 6.80 -22.45
C ARG A 107 13.99 5.94 -23.01
N THR A 108 13.34 5.13 -22.17
CA THR A 108 12.11 4.43 -22.54
C THR A 108 11.05 5.50 -22.81
N GLU A 109 10.59 5.58 -24.05
CA GLU A 109 9.45 6.41 -24.40
C GLU A 109 8.19 5.60 -24.18
N TYR A 110 7.36 6.02 -23.24
CA TYR A 110 6.03 5.46 -23.07
C TYR A 110 5.14 6.07 -24.13
N HIS A 111 4.78 5.27 -25.14
CA HIS A 111 3.77 5.63 -26.12
C HIS A 111 2.47 4.96 -25.68
N TRP A 112 1.49 5.75 -25.24
CA TRP A 112 0.13 5.26 -25.06
C TRP A 112 -0.42 4.93 -26.44
N THR A 113 -0.47 3.66 -26.78
CA THR A 113 -1.15 3.19 -27.98
C THR A 113 -2.55 2.76 -27.59
N TYR A 114 -3.54 3.59 -27.88
CA TYR A 114 -4.94 3.18 -27.88
C TYR A 114 -5.13 2.26 -29.09
N HIS A 115 -4.88 0.97 -28.92
CA HIS A 115 -5.23 -0.02 -29.93
C HIS A 115 -6.65 -0.52 -29.62
N ASP A 116 -7.61 0.09 -30.31
CA ASP A 116 -8.95 -0.43 -30.58
C ASP A 116 -9.69 -0.94 -29.31
N GLU A 117 -10.50 -0.04 -28.72
CA GLU A 117 -11.27 -0.30 -27.49
C GLU A 117 -12.15 -1.56 -27.58
N GLU A 118 -12.51 -2.00 -28.80
CA GLU A 118 -13.33 -3.18 -29.03
C GLU A 118 -12.62 -4.54 -28.88
N LYS A 119 -11.28 -4.62 -28.89
CA LYS A 119 -10.59 -5.94 -28.91
C LYS A 119 -9.52 -6.19 -27.85
N HIS A 120 -8.82 -5.17 -27.32
CA HIS A 120 -7.61 -5.44 -26.53
C HIS A 120 -7.42 -4.63 -25.24
N GLY A 121 -8.34 -3.73 -24.87
CA GLY A 121 -8.24 -2.93 -23.65
C GLY A 121 -6.97 -2.05 -23.58
N PRO A 122 -6.78 -1.27 -22.50
CA PRO A 122 -5.56 -0.50 -22.32
C PRO A 122 -4.35 -1.43 -22.19
N SER A 123 -3.34 -1.20 -23.00
CA SER A 123 -2.09 -1.97 -22.97
C SER A 123 -0.88 -1.05 -22.84
N LEU A 124 0.04 -1.41 -21.93
CA LEU A 124 1.26 -0.66 -21.71
C LEU A 124 2.34 -1.17 -22.68
N GLY A 125 2.74 -0.33 -23.63
CA GLY A 125 3.88 -0.60 -24.49
C GLY A 125 5.20 -0.32 -23.76
N VAL A 126 6.01 -1.36 -23.55
CA VAL A 126 7.36 -1.25 -22.98
C VAL A 126 8.39 -1.60 -24.05
N GLU A 127 9.30 -0.68 -24.34
CA GLU A 127 10.40 -0.91 -25.28
C GLU A 127 11.63 -1.46 -24.55
N ASP A 128 12.17 -2.59 -25.00
CA ASP A 128 13.35 -3.23 -24.44
C ASP A 128 14.67 -2.54 -24.88
N GLU A 129 15.81 -3.02 -24.37
CA GLU A 129 17.13 -2.45 -24.70
C GLU A 129 17.56 -2.63 -26.17
N PHE A 130 16.85 -3.47 -26.93
CA PHE A 130 17.07 -3.75 -28.35
C PHE A 130 16.04 -3.06 -29.25
N GLY A 131 15.15 -2.23 -28.69
CA GLY A 131 14.10 -1.54 -29.43
C GLY A 131 12.88 -2.40 -29.75
N ARG A 132 12.76 -3.59 -29.16
CA ARG A 132 11.56 -4.43 -29.32
C ARG A 132 10.48 -3.96 -28.35
N ARG A 133 9.27 -3.77 -28.87
CA ARG A 133 8.09 -3.40 -28.07
C ARG A 133 7.40 -4.65 -27.55
N HIS A 134 7.26 -4.73 -26.23
CA HIS A 134 6.45 -5.73 -25.54
C HIS A 134 5.18 -5.04 -25.04
N MET A 135 4.03 -5.57 -25.43
CA MET A 135 2.74 -5.09 -24.94
C MET A 135 2.41 -5.85 -23.67
N VAL A 136 2.28 -5.13 -22.56
CA VAL A 136 1.81 -5.68 -21.30
C VAL A 136 0.32 -5.37 -21.19
N PRO A 137 -0.57 -6.38 -21.31
CA PRO A 137 -1.99 -6.15 -21.10
C PRO A 137 -2.20 -5.65 -19.67
N GLN A 138 -2.82 -4.48 -19.51
CA GLN A 138 -3.20 -3.98 -18.19
C GLN A 138 -4.49 -4.68 -17.81
N ARG A 139 -4.40 -5.80 -17.09
CA ARG A 139 -5.59 -6.37 -16.44
C ARG A 139 -6.07 -5.37 -15.39
N GLY A 140 -7.32 -4.95 -15.50
CA GLY A 140 -7.96 -4.03 -14.58
C GLY A 140 -8.11 -4.66 -13.20
N TRP A 141 -8.32 -3.83 -12.17
CA TRP A 141 -8.71 -4.31 -10.84
C TRP A 141 -10.08 -5.02 -10.87
N GLU A 142 -10.89 -4.68 -11.86
CA GLU A 142 -12.24 -5.19 -12.15
C GLU A 142 -12.22 -6.67 -12.62
N ASP A 143 -11.11 -7.15 -13.21
CA ASP A 143 -11.01 -8.50 -13.77
C ASP A 143 -10.84 -9.63 -12.73
N ARG A 144 -10.78 -9.31 -11.43
CA ARG A 144 -10.57 -10.29 -10.34
C ARG A 144 -11.76 -10.50 -9.42
N PHE A 145 -12.83 -9.74 -9.62
CA PHE A 145 -14.10 -9.97 -8.96
C PHE A 145 -15.13 -10.08 -10.07
N SER A 146 -15.47 -11.30 -10.48
CA SER A 146 -16.79 -11.50 -11.08
C SER A 146 -17.76 -11.10 -9.98
N VAL A 147 -18.36 -9.91 -10.12
CA VAL A 147 -19.64 -9.66 -9.50
C VAL A 147 -20.55 -10.63 -10.25
N GLU A 148 -20.82 -11.78 -9.64
CA GLU A 148 -21.99 -12.54 -10.02
C GLU A 148 -23.15 -11.59 -9.72
N ASP A 149 -23.82 -11.14 -10.79
CA ASP A 149 -25.04 -10.35 -10.73
C ASP A 149 -26.10 -11.18 -9.99
N ASP A 150 -26.15 -11.07 -8.66
CA ASP A 150 -27.31 -11.49 -7.88
C ASP A 150 -28.39 -10.39 -8.04
N ASP A 151 -29.10 -10.47 -9.16
CA ASP A 151 -30.33 -9.72 -9.49
C ASP A 151 -31.51 -10.13 -8.57
N GLU A 152 -31.38 -10.01 -7.25
CA GLU A 152 -32.50 -10.35 -6.35
C GLU A 152 -32.54 -9.52 -5.05
N LEU A 153 -32.49 -8.19 -5.13
CA LEU A 153 -32.88 -7.31 -4.01
C LEU A 153 -33.60 -6.02 -4.48
N ASP A 154 -34.59 -6.17 -5.36
CA ASP A 154 -35.65 -5.17 -5.54
C ASP A 154 -36.94 -5.74 -4.94
N GLU A 155 -37.25 -5.35 -3.70
CA GLU A 155 -38.59 -5.24 -3.07
C GLU A 155 -38.47 -5.33 -1.54
N LEU A 156 -38.09 -4.22 -0.90
CA LEU A 156 -38.55 -3.92 0.47
C LEU A 156 -38.83 -2.41 0.57
N ASP A 157 -40.07 -2.09 0.16
CA ASP A 157 -40.97 -1.06 0.66
C ASP A 157 -40.40 0.07 1.54
N ASP A 158 -40.45 1.28 0.99
CA ASP A 158 -41.24 2.41 1.53
C ASP A 158 -41.53 2.39 3.03
N LEU A 159 -40.66 3.03 3.81
CA LEU A 159 -41.08 3.69 5.05
C LEU A 159 -40.51 5.11 5.10
N ASP A 160 -41.42 6.05 4.85
CA ASP A 160 -41.32 7.46 5.19
C ASP A 160 -40.87 7.66 6.65
N ASP A 161 -39.96 8.60 6.89
CA ASP A 161 -40.00 9.45 8.09
C ASP A 161 -39.19 10.73 7.86
N ASP A 162 -39.89 11.74 7.35
CA ASP A 162 -39.65 13.14 7.68
C ASP A 162 -39.77 13.31 9.20
N ASP A 163 -38.69 13.67 9.91
CA ASP A 163 -38.75 14.61 11.04
C ASP A 163 -37.34 14.91 11.60
N ALA A 164 -36.70 15.94 11.06
CA ALA A 164 -35.61 16.63 11.74
C ALA A 164 -36.19 17.73 12.64
N VAL A 165 -36.64 17.38 13.84
CA VAL A 165 -36.97 18.35 14.90
C VAL A 165 -35.78 18.54 15.83
N THR A 166 -35.19 19.73 15.74
CA THR A 166 -34.30 20.31 16.75
C THR A 166 -35.06 20.57 18.05
N THR A 167 -34.52 20.19 19.20
CA THR A 167 -34.98 20.74 20.49
C THR A 167 -33.79 20.99 21.40
N GLU A 168 -33.48 22.28 21.59
CA GLU A 168 -32.72 22.79 22.72
C GLU A 168 -33.54 22.59 24.01
N GLN A 169 -32.90 22.16 25.10
CA GLN A 169 -33.45 22.30 26.44
C GLN A 169 -32.47 23.04 27.33
N SER A 170 -32.79 24.31 27.58
CA SER A 170 -32.44 25.04 28.78
C SER A 170 -33.23 24.51 29.97
N SER A 171 -32.59 24.29 31.12
CA SER A 171 -33.30 24.20 32.40
C SER A 171 -32.56 25.00 33.47
N SER A 172 -33.28 25.99 33.98
CA SER A 172 -32.94 26.94 35.05
C SER A 172 -32.93 26.32 36.44
N SER A 173 -32.11 26.90 37.32
CA SER A 173 -32.06 26.70 38.78
C SER A 173 -33.40 26.93 39.50
N PRO A 174 -33.48 26.46 40.74
CA PRO A 174 -33.58 27.39 41.88
C PRO A 174 -32.34 27.41 42.78
#